data_AF-A0A212QUR9-F1
#
_entry.id   AF-A0A212QUR9-F1
#
_cell.length_a   1.000
_cell.length_b   1.000
_cell.length_c   1.000
_cell.angle_alpha   90.00
_cell.angle_beta   90.00
_cell.angle_gamma   90.00
#
_symmetry.space_group_name_H-M   'P 1'
#
loop_
_entity.id
_entity.type
_entity.pdbx_description
1 polymer ?
#
loop_
_entity_poly.entity_id
_entity_poly.type
_entity_poly.pdbx_seq_one_letter_code
_entity_poly.pdbx_strand_id
1 'polypeptide(L)'
;MDPHDPLWIQAHEVGEYVFCARAWWHRRQGHPVAHPEQAEAGRRHHHRLGQRRRWGERLIVLAALLLLVGSLLLIVARLVP
;
A
#
# COMPACT_ATOMS: atom_id res chain seq x y z
N MET A 1 15.47 0.01 10.99
CA MET A 1 14.75 1.30 11.04
C MET A 1 13.92 1.27 12.30
N ASP A 2 14.23 2.12 13.28
CA ASP A 2 13.42 2.23 14.50
C ASP A 2 12.26 3.21 14.23
N PRO A 3 10.99 2.81 14.35
CA PRO A 3 9.83 3.70 14.21
C PRO A 3 9.81 4.88 15.19
N HIS A 4 10.65 4.83 16.24
CA HIS A 4 10.75 5.85 17.28
C HIS A 4 11.99 6.76 17.15
N ASP A 5 12.76 6.65 16.06
CA ASP A 5 13.88 7.56 15.80
C ASP A 5 13.36 9.01 15.61
N PRO A 6 13.76 9.99 16.44
CA PRO A 6 13.30 11.37 16.32
C PRO A 6 13.72 12.06 15.01
N LEU A 7 14.71 11.52 14.30
CA LEU A 7 15.13 12.01 12.99
C LEU A 7 14.25 11.48 11.85
N TRP A 8 13.50 10.40 12.09
CA TRP A 8 12.63 9.79 11.08
C TRP A 8 11.21 10.34 11.17
N ILE A 9 10.61 10.64 10.01
CA ILE A 9 9.22 11.10 9.89
C ILE A 9 8.48 10.10 9.00
N GLN A 10 7.41 9.52 9.53
CA GLN A 10 6.55 8.60 8.80
C GLN A 10 5.61 9.36 7.87
N ALA A 11 5.19 8.72 6.77
CA ALA A 11 4.26 9.33 5.82
C ALA A 11 2.96 9.83 6.47
N HIS A 12 2.47 9.12 7.50
CA HIS A 12 1.27 9.52 8.22
C HIS A 12 1.47 10.79 9.07
N GLU A 13 2.70 11.04 9.56
CA GLU A 13 3.04 12.23 10.35
C GLU A 13 3.04 13.50 9.50
N VAL A 14 3.40 13.40 8.22
CA VAL A 14 3.34 14.53 7.28
C VAL A 14 1.90 15.04 7.14
N GLY A 15 0.95 14.13 6.95
CA GLY A 15 -0.47 14.50 6.88
C GLY A 15 -0.99 15.13 8.18
N GLU A 16 -0.54 14.61 9.32
CA GLU A 16 -0.90 15.19 10.63
C GLU A 16 -0.29 16.58 10.84
N TYR A 17 0.96 16.81 10.41
CA TYR A 17 1.60 18.11 10.49
C TYR A 17 0.89 19.15 9.62
N VAL A 18 0.55 18.79 8.37
CA VAL A 18 -0.17 19.66 7.44
C VAL A 18 -1.58 19.99 7.97
N PHE A 19 -2.26 19.03 8.59
CA PHE A 19 -3.56 19.27 9.23
C PHE A 19 -3.42 20.15 10.48
N CYS A 20 -2.52 19.79 11.41
CA CYS A 20 -2.24 20.55 12.62
C CYS A 20 -0.84 20.23 13.19
N ALA A 21 0.11 21.13 12.98
CA ALA A 21 1.47 21.02 13.51
C ALA A 21 1.52 20.82 15.03
N ARG A 22 0.60 21.44 15.79
CA ARG A 22 0.52 21.28 17.24
C ARG A 22 0.10 19.86 17.64
N ALA A 23 -0.88 19.28 16.96
CA ALA A 23 -1.31 17.91 17.22
C ALA A 23 -0.18 16.91 16.91
N TRP A 24 0.52 17.10 15.78
CA TRP A 24 1.71 16.32 15.43
C TRP A 24 2.78 16.40 16.53
N TRP A 25 3.11 17.60 17.02
CA TRP A 25 4.10 17.79 18.09
C TRP A 25 3.69 17.08 19.39
N HIS A 26 2.42 17.18 19.80
CA HIS A 26 1.92 16.46 20.97
C HIS A 26 2.01 14.95 20.80
N ARG A 27 1.68 14.41 19.62
CA ARG A 27 1.81 12.98 19.36
C ARG A 27 3.26 12.50 19.48
N ARG A 28 4.22 13.29 18.99
CA ARG A 28 5.67 13.00 19.12
C ARG A 28 6.17 13.00 20.56
N GLN A 29 5.52 13.74 21.45
CA GLN A 29 5.76 13.70 22.90
C GLN A 29 5.04 12.54 23.61
N GLY A 30 4.31 11.68 22.87
CA GLY A 30 3.60 10.53 23.43
C GLY A 30 2.23 10.87 24.03
N HIS A 31 1.66 12.05 23.74
CA HIS A 31 0.30 12.37 24.18
C HIS A 31 -0.74 11.51 23.45
N PRO A 32 -1.82 11.08 24.14
CA PRO A 32 -2.87 10.27 23.55
C PRO A 32 -3.64 11.06 22.49
N VAL A 33 -4.05 10.36 21.44
CA VAL A 33 -4.95 10.90 20.42
C VAL A 33 -6.38 10.98 20.96
N ALA A 34 -7.11 12.03 20.60
CA ALA A 34 -8.49 12.23 21.05
C ALA A 34 -9.45 11.12 20.58
N HIS A 35 -9.17 10.49 19.44
CA HIS A 35 -10.03 9.48 18.82
C HIS A 35 -9.21 8.26 18.35
N PRO A 36 -8.76 7.39 19.27
CA PRO A 36 -7.93 6.23 18.93
C PRO A 36 -8.64 5.28 17.96
N GLU A 37 -9.96 5.13 18.06
CA GLU A 37 -10.74 4.25 17.20
C GLU A 37 -10.72 4.66 15.72
N GLN A 38 -10.73 5.96 15.44
CA GLN A 38 -10.68 6.49 14.08
C GLN A 38 -9.29 6.23 13.46
N ALA A 39 -8.23 6.39 14.26
CA ALA A 39 -6.87 6.04 13.84
C ALA A 39 -6.74 4.53 13.56
N GLU A 40 -7.32 3.68 14.41
CA GLU A 40 -7.40 2.22 14.22
C GLU A 40 -8.14 1.88 12.91
N ALA A 41 -9.27 2.55 12.64
CA ALA A 41 -10.07 2.36 11.43
C ALA A 41 -9.28 2.72 10.17
N GLY A 42 -8.53 3.83 10.20
CA GLY A 42 -7.62 4.21 9.11
C GLY A 42 -6.55 3.14 8.84
N ARG A 43 -5.90 2.63 9.89
CA ARG A 43 -4.92 1.53 9.77
C ARG A 43 -5.53 0.27 9.17
N ARG A 44 -6.71 -0.13 9.63
CA ARG A 44 -7.46 -1.29 9.10
C ARG A 44 -7.80 -1.10 7.62
N HIS A 45 -8.21 0.10 7.22
CA HIS A 45 -8.50 0.40 5.82
C HIS A 45 -7.26 0.25 4.94
N HIS A 46 -6.13 0.85 5.33
CA HIS A 46 -4.86 0.72 4.60
C HIS A 46 -4.41 -0.74 4.49
N HIS A 47 -4.52 -1.51 5.56
CA HIS A 47 -4.14 -2.93 5.57
C HIS A 47 -5.01 -3.75 4.60
N ARG A 48 -6.33 -3.52 4.59
CA ARG A 48 -7.26 -4.19 3.69
C ARG A 48 -6.99 -3.82 2.22
N LEU A 49 -6.65 -2.56 1.94
CA LEU A 49 -6.31 -2.13 0.58
C LEU A 49 -5.01 -2.79 0.10
N GLY A 50 -4.00 -2.89 0.97
CA GLY A 50 -2.76 -3.62 0.68
C GLY A 50 -3.00 -5.12 0.42
N GLN A 51 -3.94 -5.74 1.13
CA GLN A 51 -4.35 -7.12 0.84
C GLN A 51 -5.00 -7.29 -0.54
N ARG A 52 -5.87 -6.36 -0.95
CA ARG A 52 -6.50 -6.39 -2.28
C ARG A 52 -5.49 -6.23 -3.42
N ARG A 53 -4.46 -5.39 -3.22
CA ARG A 53 -3.41 -5.17 -4.22
C ARG A 53 -2.64 -6.46 -4.57
N ARG A 54 -2.38 -7.31 -3.57
CA ARG A 54 -1.71 -8.62 -3.76
C ARG A 54 -2.47 -9.58 -4.67
N TRP A 55 -3.81 -9.53 -4.64
CA TRP A 55 -4.62 -10.33 -5.58
C TRP A 55 -4.56 -9.76 -7.00
N GLY A 56 -4.56 -8.43 -7.14
CA GLY A 56 -4.38 -7.78 -8.44
C GLY A 56 -3.06 -8.13 -9.11
N GLU A 57 -1.95 -8.15 -8.36
CA GLU A 57 -0.63 -8.53 -8.88
C GLU A 57 -0.63 -9.97 -9.43
N ARG A 58 -1.25 -10.92 -8.72
CA ARG A 58 -1.37 -12.32 -9.19
C ARG A 58 -2.18 -12.42 -10.48
N LEU A 59 -3.27 -11.66 -10.59
CA LEU A 59 -4.10 -11.62 -11.80
C LEU A 59 -3.36 -11.02 -12.99
N ILE A 60 -2.55 -9.97 -12.78
CA ILE A 60 -1.72 -9.37 -13.82
C ILE A 60 -0.68 -10.37 -14.33
N VAL A 61 0.02 -11.07 -13.43
CA VAL A 61 0.99 -12.11 -13.80
C VAL A 61 0.31 -13.24 -14.58
N LEU A 62 -0.85 -13.70 -14.12
CA LEU A 62 -1.63 -14.72 -14.82
C LEU A 62 -2.03 -14.25 -16.22
N ALA A 63 -2.58 -13.03 -16.35
CA ALA A 63 -2.97 -12.46 -17.64
C ALA A 63 -1.77 -12.38 -18.61
N ALA A 64 -0.60 -11.96 -18.13
CA ALA A 64 0.62 -11.89 -18.93
C ALA A 64 1.07 -13.28 -19.42
N LEU A 65 0.99 -14.31 -18.57
CA LEU A 65 1.30 -15.70 -18.95
C LEU A 65 0.33 -16.23 -20.01
N LEU A 66 -0.98 -16.00 -19.84
CA LEU A 66 -1.98 -16.40 -20.83
C LEU A 66 -1.76 -15.70 -22.17
N LEU A 67 -1.45 -14.41 -22.16
CA LEU A 67 -1.10 -13.64 -23.36
C LEU A 67 0.12 -14.23 -24.06
N LEU A 68 1.20 -14.51 -23.32
CA LEU A 68 2.41 -15.10 -23.87
C LEU A 68 2.15 -16.45 -24.54
N VAL A 69 1.45 -17.35 -23.84
CA VAL A 69 1.12 -18.69 -24.37
C VAL A 69 0.20 -18.58 -25.58
N GLY A 70 -0.83 -17.74 -25.51
CA GLY A 70 -1.76 -17.51 -26.63
C GLY A 70 -1.05 -16.97 -27.87
N SER A 71 -0.15 -16.00 -27.70
CA SER A 71 0.68 -15.48 -28.78
C SER A 71 1.58 -16.54 -29.39
N LEU A 72 2.23 -17.37 -28.56
CA LEU A 72 3.10 -18.44 -29.05
C LEU A 72 2.32 -19.48 -29.86
N LEU A 73 1.14 -19.89 -29.39
CA LEU A 73 0.27 -20.83 -30.10
C LEU A 73 -0.17 -20.28 -31.46
N LEU A 74 -0.54 -18.99 -31.52
CA LEU A 74 -0.88 -18.34 -32.79
C LEU A 74 0.30 -18.31 -33.77
N ILE A 75 1.52 -18.04 -33.27
CA ILE A 75 2.74 -18.06 -34.09
C ILE A 75 2.99 -19.47 -34.62
N VAL A 76 2.95 -20.49 -33.76
CA VAL A 76 3.14 -21.89 -34.16
C VAL A 76 2.08 -22.32 -35.17
N ALA A 77 0.81 -22.01 -34.93
CA ALA A 77 -0.28 -22.34 -35.84
C ALA A 77 -0.16 -21.67 -37.23
N ARG A 78 0.58 -20.56 -37.34
CA ARG A 78 0.88 -19.90 -38.61
C ARG A 78 2.14 -20.43 -39.29
N LEU A 79 3.07 -21.01 -38.54
CA LEU A 79 4.35 -21.54 -39.03
C LEU A 79 4.25 -23.02 -39.42
N VAL A 80 3.30 -23.76 -38.85
CA VAL A 80 2.99 -25.13 -39.23
C VAL A 80 1.98 -25.09 -40.38
N PRO A 81 2.36 -25.52 -41.61
CA PRO A 81 1.46 -25.54 -42.76
C PRO A 81 0.36 -26.59 -42.66
#